data_AF-A0A6P7F255-F1
#
_entry.id   AF-A0A6P7F255-F1
#
_cell.length_a   1.000
_cell.length_b   1.000
_cell.length_c   1.000
_cell.angle_alpha   90.00
_cell.angle_beta   90.00
_cell.angle_gamma   90.00
#
_symmetry.space_group_name_H-M   'P 1'
#
loop_
_entity.id
_entity.type
_entity.pdbx_description
1 polymer ?
#
loop_
_entity_poly.entity_id
_entity_poly.type
_entity_poly.pdbx_seq_one_letter_code
_entity_poly.pdbx_strand_id
1 'polypeptide(L)'
;MAPGIQTCVQCADNFIVNNKYIVCDLCIKPYHLHCAKVKDQVLKIKQDCVNLNWFCGNCFAIAENRLNKNESEYQLNEKKTKEVLEKTCKLIDLIENNGTLTNSQRQWSDVVKTKKTEPLIIKPKNQNQNCLTTKTVLAQKFSPVDINVSVENVKSCAKESIAIHCSNKESLDNLKINAEKVLGADYEIKIASISKPKIKIINVHEKDIEDIDQNFVLLQNWDFLTGSWISTKRPSDLIL
;
A
#
# COMPACT_ATOMS: atom_id res chain seq x y z
N MET A 1 -51.99 -28.89 10.94
CA MET A 1 -51.33 -28.80 12.26
C MET A 1 -51.71 -27.45 12.84
N ALA A 2 -52.37 -27.42 14.01
CA ALA A 2 -52.93 -26.19 14.58
C ALA A 2 -51.82 -25.15 14.84
N PRO A 3 -52.09 -23.84 14.66
CA PRO A 3 -51.10 -22.79 14.91
C PRO A 3 -50.63 -22.88 16.37
N GLY A 4 -49.31 -22.99 16.55
CA GLY A 4 -48.69 -23.26 17.85
C GLY A 4 -49.14 -22.25 18.90
N ILE A 5 -49.84 -22.73 19.92
CA ILE A 5 -50.24 -21.94 21.08
C ILE A 5 -48.96 -21.42 21.73
N GLN A 6 -48.79 -20.09 21.75
CA GLN A 6 -47.70 -19.48 22.47
C GLN A 6 -47.87 -19.75 23.97
N THR A 7 -46.80 -20.17 24.63
CA THR A 7 -46.76 -20.45 26.06
C THR A 7 -45.71 -19.58 26.74
N CYS A 8 -45.94 -19.25 28.00
CA CYS A 8 -44.98 -18.50 28.79
C CYS A 8 -43.75 -19.36 29.10
N VAL A 9 -42.56 -18.82 28.87
CA VAL A 9 -41.30 -19.53 29.14
C VAL A 9 -41.11 -19.87 30.63
N GLN A 10 -41.65 -19.04 31.53
CA GLN A 10 -41.40 -19.17 32.96
C GLN A 10 -42.29 -20.25 33.62
N CYS A 11 -43.58 -20.29 33.27
CA CYS A 11 -44.56 -21.18 33.90
C CYS A 11 -45.12 -22.26 32.96
N ALA A 12 -44.71 -22.26 31.68
CA ALA A 12 -45.19 -23.14 30.61
C ALA A 12 -46.70 -23.06 30.32
N ASP A 13 -47.44 -22.17 30.98
CA ASP A 13 -48.87 -21.98 30.78
C ASP A 13 -49.17 -21.16 29.51
N ASN A 14 -50.36 -21.33 28.97
CA ASN A 14 -50.84 -20.60 27.81
C ASN A 14 -51.33 -19.18 28.18
N PHE A 15 -51.62 -18.38 27.16
CA PHE A 15 -52.13 -17.01 27.34
C PHE A 15 -53.65 -16.93 27.11
N ILE A 16 -54.41 -18.02 27.33
CA ILE A 16 -55.86 -18.06 27.08
C ILE A 16 -56.65 -17.36 28.20
N VAL A 17 -56.23 -17.58 29.45
CA VAL A 17 -56.91 -17.00 30.63
C VAL A 17 -56.33 -15.62 30.97
N ASN A 18 -55.02 -15.45 30.77
CA ASN A 18 -54.33 -14.18 30.99
C ASN A 18 -53.61 -13.74 29.72
N ASN A 19 -54.29 -12.89 28.96
CA ASN A 19 -53.83 -12.44 27.65
C ASN A 19 -52.71 -11.39 27.72
N LYS A 20 -52.35 -10.92 28.91
CA LYS A 20 -51.31 -9.90 29.08
C LYS A 20 -49.94 -10.55 29.20
N TYR A 21 -49.09 -10.26 28.22
CA TYR A 21 -47.73 -10.74 28.16
C TYR A 21 -46.76 -9.65 27.69
N ILE A 22 -45.49 -9.88 27.96
CA ILE A 22 -44.38 -9.09 27.44
C ILE A 22 -43.42 -10.02 26.69
N VAL A 23 -42.88 -9.53 25.58
CA VAL A 23 -41.90 -10.26 24.76
C VAL A 23 -40.51 -9.68 25.00
N CYS A 24 -39.53 -10.56 25.18
CA CYS A 24 -38.12 -10.16 25.26
C CYS A 24 -37.61 -9.76 23.88
N ASP A 25 -37.02 -8.57 23.75
CA ASP A 25 -36.55 -8.07 22.44
C ASP A 25 -35.28 -8.76 21.93
N LEU A 26 -34.63 -9.60 22.75
CA LEU A 26 -33.47 -10.38 22.34
C LEU A 26 -33.82 -11.80 21.92
N CYS A 27 -34.57 -12.54 22.76
CA CYS A 27 -34.90 -13.94 22.47
C CYS A 27 -36.28 -14.14 21.84
N ILE A 28 -37.08 -13.07 21.73
CA ILE A 28 -38.43 -13.05 21.13
C ILE A 28 -39.41 -14.00 21.84
N LYS A 29 -39.09 -14.43 23.07
CA LYS A 29 -39.97 -15.32 23.84
C LYS A 29 -40.96 -14.53 24.71
N PRO A 30 -42.23 -14.99 24.82
CA PRO A 30 -43.26 -14.32 25.60
C PRO A 30 -43.26 -14.76 27.08
N TYR A 31 -43.63 -13.83 27.96
CA TYR A 31 -43.75 -14.03 29.40
C TYR A 31 -45.03 -13.38 29.91
N HIS A 32 -45.78 -14.04 30.81
CA HIS A 32 -46.83 -13.33 31.55
C HIS A 32 -46.21 -12.19 32.34
N LEU A 33 -46.94 -11.08 32.48
CA LEU A 33 -46.47 -9.93 33.25
C LEU A 33 -46.09 -10.30 34.69
N HIS A 34 -46.88 -11.15 35.34
CA HIS A 34 -46.58 -11.64 36.68
C HIS A 34 -45.30 -12.50 36.73
N CYS A 35 -45.14 -13.42 35.78
CA CYS A 35 -43.96 -14.27 35.64
C CYS A 35 -42.69 -13.47 35.39
N ALA A 36 -42.79 -12.39 34.60
CA ALA A 36 -41.70 -11.47 34.32
C ALA A 36 -41.48 -10.42 35.43
N LYS A 37 -42.34 -10.38 36.46
CA LYS A 37 -42.38 -9.34 37.50
C LYS A 37 -42.49 -7.91 36.93
N VAL A 38 -43.18 -7.76 35.80
CA VAL A 38 -43.39 -6.48 35.11
C VAL A 38 -44.77 -5.94 35.45
N LYS A 39 -44.85 -4.67 35.85
CA LYS A 39 -46.13 -3.98 36.11
C LYS A 39 -46.79 -3.58 34.79
N ASP A 40 -48.12 -3.53 34.76
CA ASP A 40 -48.90 -3.09 33.60
C ASP A 40 -48.47 -1.72 33.06
N GLN A 41 -48.09 -0.79 33.94
CA GLN A 41 -47.61 0.53 33.55
C GLN A 41 -46.35 0.45 32.67
N VAL A 42 -45.43 -0.47 32.98
CA VAL A 42 -44.19 -0.65 32.21
C VAL A 42 -44.49 -1.24 30.83
N LEU A 43 -45.48 -2.15 30.74
CA LEU A 43 -45.94 -2.67 29.45
C LEU A 43 -46.51 -1.54 28.58
N LYS A 44 -47.33 -0.65 29.15
CA LYS A 44 -47.86 0.51 28.43
C LYS A 44 -46.75 1.42 27.92
N ILE A 45 -45.79 1.79 28.79
CA ILE A 45 -44.65 2.63 28.39
C ILE A 45 -43.85 1.95 27.28
N LYS A 46 -43.62 0.63 27.35
CA LYS A 46 -42.95 -0.12 26.27
C LYS A 46 -43.73 -0.05 24.94
N GLN A 47 -45.05 -0.17 24.99
CA GLN A 47 -45.89 -0.08 23.79
C GLN A 47 -45.91 1.33 23.20
N ASP A 48 -45.81 2.36 24.04
CA ASP A 48 -45.80 3.76 23.60
C ASP A 48 -44.41 4.22 23.13
N CYS A 49 -43.33 3.60 23.61
CA CYS A 49 -41.95 3.99 23.31
C CYS A 49 -41.24 2.93 22.44
N VAL A 50 -41.13 3.19 21.13
CA VAL A 50 -40.42 2.32 20.18
C VAL A 50 -38.95 2.07 20.51
N ASN A 51 -38.32 2.97 21.26
CA ASN A 51 -36.90 2.88 21.64
C ASN A 51 -36.69 2.16 22.98
N LEU A 52 -37.76 1.73 23.65
CA LEU A 52 -37.67 1.04 24.94
C LEU A 52 -37.63 -0.47 24.73
N ASN A 53 -36.47 -1.06 24.98
CA ASN A 53 -36.30 -2.52 24.94
C ASN A 53 -36.42 -3.12 26.35
N TRP A 54 -37.06 -4.28 26.43
CA TRP A 54 -37.16 -5.13 27.60
C TRP A 54 -36.49 -6.48 27.35
N PHE A 55 -35.67 -6.90 28.31
CA PHE A 55 -34.94 -8.16 28.26
C PHE A 55 -35.33 -9.04 29.44
N CYS A 56 -35.53 -10.33 29.20
CA CYS A 56 -35.69 -11.29 30.30
C CYS A 56 -34.37 -11.45 31.07
N GLY A 57 -34.42 -11.99 32.29
CA GLY A 57 -33.22 -12.12 33.15
C GLY A 57 -32.04 -12.82 32.48
N ASN A 58 -32.30 -13.86 31.67
CA ASN A 58 -31.25 -14.59 30.95
C ASN A 58 -30.63 -13.75 29.81
N CYS A 59 -31.42 -12.89 29.17
CA CYS A 59 -30.97 -12.03 28.09
C CYS A 59 -30.36 -10.72 28.58
N PHE A 60 -30.71 -10.29 29.81
CA PHE A 60 -30.23 -9.05 30.41
C PHE A 60 -28.70 -9.03 30.47
N ALA A 61 -28.05 -10.09 30.96
CA ALA A 61 -26.60 -10.17 31.02
C ALA A 61 -25.92 -10.05 29.65
N ILE A 62 -26.55 -10.57 28.58
CA ILE A 62 -26.02 -10.45 27.22
C ILE A 62 -26.16 -9.01 26.72
N ALA A 63 -27.32 -8.38 26.96
CA ALA A 63 -27.56 -7.00 26.57
C ALA A 63 -26.64 -6.03 27.32
N GLU A 64 -26.46 -6.22 28.63
CA GLU A 64 -25.57 -5.42 29.49
C GLU A 64 -24.12 -5.51 29.01
N ASN A 65 -23.62 -6.71 28.71
CA ASN A 65 -22.28 -6.89 28.17
C ASN A 65 -22.08 -6.18 26.81
N ARG A 66 -23.09 -6.18 25.94
CA ARG A 66 -23.04 -5.45 24.66
C ARG A 66 -22.96 -3.94 24.87
N LEU A 67 -23.74 -3.40 25.81
CA LEU A 67 -23.71 -1.97 26.14
C LEU A 67 -22.35 -1.55 26.68
N ASN A 68 -21.80 -2.29 27.64
CA ASN A 68 -20.49 -1.99 28.23
C ASN A 68 -19.35 -2.07 27.21
N LYS A 69 -19.40 -3.05 26.29
CA LYS A 69 -18.41 -3.16 25.21
C LYS A 69 -18.48 -1.94 24.28
N ASN A 70 -19.68 -1.55 23.87
CA ASN A 70 -19.88 -0.39 22.99
C ASN A 70 -19.41 0.90 23.65
N GLU A 71 -19.60 1.06 24.97
CA GLU A 71 -19.10 2.21 25.72
C GLU A 71 -17.57 2.29 25.70
N SER A 72 -16.88 1.17 25.95
CA SER A 72 -15.41 1.12 25.90
C SER A 72 -14.85 1.42 24.49
N GLU A 73 -15.54 0.96 23.45
CA GLU A 73 -15.17 1.21 22.05
C GLU A 73 -15.41 2.66 21.65
N TYR A 74 -16.52 3.26 22.12
CA TYR A 74 -16.80 4.68 21.92
C TYR A 74 -15.73 5.57 22.56
N GLN A 75 -15.35 5.30 23.81
CA GLN A 75 -14.30 6.06 24.49
C GLN A 75 -12.94 5.95 23.78
N LEU A 76 -12.60 4.76 23.28
CA LEU A 76 -11.38 4.54 22.51
C LEU A 76 -11.39 5.31 21.18
N ASN A 77 -12.52 5.29 20.47
CA ASN A 77 -12.69 6.01 19.20
C ASN A 77 -12.66 7.52 19.40
N GLU A 78 -13.25 8.04 20.47
CA GLU A 78 -13.16 9.45 20.83
C GLU A 78 -11.71 9.88 21.06
N LYS A 79 -10.93 9.07 21.80
CA LYS A 79 -9.51 9.34 22.05
C LYS A 79 -8.69 9.35 20.76
N LYS A 80 -8.88 8.36 19.88
CA LYS A 80 -8.22 8.32 18.56
C LYS A 80 -8.58 9.53 17.70
N THR A 81 -9.84 9.93 17.72
CA THR A 81 -10.33 11.09 16.96
C THR A 81 -9.66 12.38 17.44
N LYS A 82 -9.55 12.57 18.76
CA LYS A 82 -8.83 13.71 19.35
C LYS A 82 -7.34 13.72 18.97
N GLU A 83 -6.68 12.57 18.99
CA GLU A 83 -5.27 12.46 18.59
C GLU A 83 -5.04 12.80 17.11
N VAL A 84 -5.93 12.33 16.22
CA VAL A 84 -5.87 12.66 14.78
C VAL A 84 -6.11 14.14 14.56
N LEU A 85 -7.08 14.72 15.25
CA LEU A 85 -7.37 16.15 15.16
C LEU A 85 -6.17 16.99 15.60
N GLU A 86 -5.54 16.66 16.73
CA GLU A 86 -4.37 17.38 17.23
C GLU A 86 -3.19 17.31 16.25
N LYS A 87 -2.93 16.13 15.65
CA LYS A 87 -1.90 15.98 14.61
C LYS A 87 -2.23 16.81 13.37
N THR A 88 -3.50 16.85 12.98
CA THR A 88 -3.94 17.59 11.78
C THR A 88 -3.82 19.09 12.00
N CYS A 89 -4.21 19.61 13.17
CA CYS A 89 -4.01 21.00 13.55
C CYS A 89 -2.53 21.39 13.52
N LYS A 90 -1.64 20.59 14.13
CA LYS A 90 -0.20 20.84 14.08
C LYS A 90 0.34 20.87 12.65
N LEU A 91 -0.18 20.04 11.75
CA LEU A 91 0.21 20.07 10.34
C LEU A 91 -0.29 21.33 9.62
N ILE A 92 -1.53 21.75 9.89
CA ILE A 92 -2.11 22.99 9.33
C ILE A 92 -1.29 24.19 9.80
N ASP A 93 -0.99 24.29 11.09
CA ASP A 93 -0.16 25.37 11.65
C ASP A 93 1.24 25.41 11.01
N LEU A 94 1.82 24.25 10.72
CA LEU A 94 3.10 24.16 10.01
C LEU A 94 3.00 24.59 8.55
N ILE A 95 1.88 24.30 7.87
CA ILE A 95 1.63 24.71 6.48
C ILE A 95 1.40 26.23 6.38
N GLU A 96 0.65 26.79 7.33
CA GLU A 96 0.31 28.21 7.35
C GLU A 96 1.51 29.09 7.75
N ASN A 97 2.36 28.63 8.67
CA ASN A 97 3.52 29.40 9.14
C ASN A 97 4.80 29.17 8.32
N ASN A 98 4.98 27.98 7.72
CA ASN A 98 6.10 27.68 6.83
C ASN A 98 5.55 27.31 5.45
N GLY A 99 5.40 28.31 4.58
CA GLY A 99 5.12 28.10 3.17
C GLY A 99 6.02 27.01 2.60
N THR A 100 5.39 25.95 2.10
CA THR A 100 5.99 24.72 1.57
C THR A 100 6.55 23.77 2.63
N LEU A 101 5.75 22.75 2.99
CA LEU A 101 6.26 21.51 3.55
C LEU A 101 7.25 20.88 2.55
N THR A 102 8.54 21.08 2.78
CA THR A 102 9.62 20.39 2.08
C THR A 102 9.75 18.94 2.54
N ASN A 103 8.63 18.21 2.61
CA ASN A 103 8.66 16.77 2.50
C ASN A 103 8.44 16.43 1.03
N SER A 104 9.35 16.89 0.16
CA SER A 104 9.33 16.48 -1.24
C SER A 104 9.78 15.02 -1.28
N GLN A 105 8.86 14.09 -1.02
CA GLN A 105 8.87 12.88 -1.82
C GLN A 105 8.83 13.36 -3.26
N ARG A 106 10.01 13.36 -3.92
CA ARG A 106 10.12 13.72 -5.33
C ARG A 106 9.06 12.92 -6.06
N GLN A 107 8.22 13.59 -6.85
CA GLN A 107 7.27 12.85 -7.64
C GLN A 107 8.06 11.93 -8.56
N TRP A 108 7.55 10.71 -8.78
CA TRP A 108 8.17 9.76 -9.70
C TRP A 108 8.38 10.38 -11.09
N SER A 109 7.46 11.24 -11.52
CA SER A 109 7.54 12.06 -12.72
C SER A 109 8.80 12.95 -12.75
N ASP A 110 9.14 13.60 -11.64
CA ASP A 110 10.34 14.45 -11.53
C ASP A 110 11.62 13.62 -11.57
N VAL A 111 11.61 12.44 -10.95
CA VAL A 111 12.75 11.50 -11.00
C VAL A 111 13.00 11.00 -12.43
N VAL A 112 11.96 10.65 -13.16
CA VAL A 112 12.07 10.13 -14.54
C VAL A 112 12.43 11.23 -15.54
N LYS A 113 12.01 12.48 -15.31
CA LYS A 113 12.35 13.63 -16.16
C LYS A 113 13.82 14.07 -16.03
N THR A 114 14.51 13.69 -14.96
CA THR A 114 15.96 13.96 -14.86
C THR A 114 16.72 13.16 -15.91
N LYS A 115 17.11 13.83 -17.00
CA LYS A 115 17.96 13.25 -18.06
C LYS A 115 19.36 13.00 -17.48
N LYS A 116 19.55 11.79 -16.97
CA LYS A 116 20.85 11.31 -16.52
C LYS A 116 21.63 10.77 -17.71
N THR A 117 22.88 11.17 -17.85
CA THR A 117 23.85 10.57 -18.78
C THR A 117 24.08 9.09 -18.48
N GLU A 118 24.55 8.34 -19.47
CA GLU A 118 24.90 6.93 -19.29
C GLU A 118 26.08 6.77 -18.33
N PRO A 119 26.01 5.87 -17.33
CA PRO A 119 27.11 5.69 -16.40
C PRO A 119 28.25 4.88 -17.04
N LEU A 120 29.49 5.23 -16.70
CA LEU A 120 30.68 4.45 -17.02
C LEU A 120 30.84 3.34 -15.98
N ILE A 121 30.85 2.08 -16.41
CA ILE A 121 31.09 0.92 -15.56
C ILE A 121 32.54 0.47 -15.73
N ILE A 122 33.26 0.41 -14.61
CA ILE A 122 34.60 -0.16 -14.51
C ILE A 122 34.48 -1.49 -13.76
N LYS A 123 34.88 -2.58 -14.40
CA LYS A 123 34.78 -3.94 -13.85
C LYS A 123 36.16 -4.61 -13.81
N PRO A 124 36.62 -5.17 -12.69
CA PRO A 124 37.88 -5.92 -12.65
C PRO A 124 37.77 -7.21 -13.49
N LYS A 125 38.83 -7.56 -14.22
CA LYS A 125 38.90 -8.84 -14.95
C LYS A 125 39.11 -10.03 -14.00
N ASN A 126 39.71 -9.79 -12.83
CA ASN A 126 39.96 -10.81 -11.81
C ASN A 126 38.78 -10.90 -10.82
N GLN A 127 38.17 -12.07 -10.70
CA GLN A 127 36.94 -12.33 -9.92
C GLN A 127 37.11 -12.41 -8.38
N ASN A 128 38.31 -12.17 -7.84
CA ASN A 128 38.64 -12.37 -6.42
C ASN A 128 39.09 -11.09 -5.69
N GLN A 129 38.69 -9.89 -6.13
CA GLN A 129 39.05 -8.67 -5.43
C GLN A 129 37.95 -8.25 -4.45
N ASN A 130 38.10 -7.13 -3.75
CA ASN A 130 37.11 -6.62 -2.80
C ASN A 130 36.68 -5.22 -3.30
N CYS A 131 35.40 -4.89 -3.19
CA CYS A 131 34.87 -3.60 -3.64
C CYS A 131 35.52 -2.40 -2.94
N LEU A 132 36.08 -2.62 -1.75
CA LEU A 132 36.86 -1.64 -0.99
C LEU A 132 38.23 -1.36 -1.62
N THR A 133 38.94 -2.37 -2.12
CA THR A 133 40.27 -2.19 -2.73
C THR A 133 40.17 -1.47 -4.07
N THR A 134 39.13 -1.74 -4.86
CA THR A 134 38.91 -1.06 -6.15
C THR A 134 38.51 0.41 -5.97
N LYS A 135 37.76 0.75 -4.92
CA LYS A 135 37.48 2.16 -4.56
C LYS A 135 38.75 2.91 -4.20
N THR A 136 39.62 2.31 -3.39
CA THR A 136 40.88 2.94 -2.98
C THR A 136 41.83 3.11 -4.16
N VAL A 137 41.94 2.11 -5.05
CA VAL A 137 42.76 2.20 -6.27
C VAL A 137 42.20 3.25 -7.23
N LEU A 138 40.88 3.36 -7.40
CA LEU A 138 40.28 4.40 -8.22
C LEU A 138 40.46 5.79 -7.58
N ALA A 139 40.27 5.94 -6.28
CA ALA A 139 40.48 7.22 -5.59
C ALA A 139 41.96 7.66 -5.60
N GLN A 140 42.90 6.70 -5.57
CA GLN A 140 44.33 6.98 -5.66
C GLN A 140 44.81 7.28 -7.08
N LYS A 141 44.19 6.69 -8.11
CA LYS A 141 44.60 6.86 -9.52
C LYS A 141 43.79 7.90 -10.29
N PHE A 142 42.61 8.32 -9.79
CA PHE A 142 41.74 9.31 -10.40
C PHE A 142 41.50 10.47 -9.43
N SER A 143 42.27 11.53 -9.59
CA SER A 143 41.94 12.85 -9.06
C SER A 143 40.95 13.53 -10.03
N PRO A 144 39.75 13.91 -9.60
CA PRO A 144 38.75 14.55 -10.47
C PRO A 144 39.16 15.95 -10.96
N VAL A 145 40.18 16.56 -10.34
CA VAL A 145 40.70 17.89 -10.71
C VAL A 145 41.60 17.81 -11.96
N ASP A 146 42.36 16.73 -12.11
CA ASP A 146 43.36 16.59 -13.18
C ASP A 146 42.76 16.23 -14.55
N ILE A 147 41.47 15.86 -14.59
CA ILE A 147 40.83 15.27 -15.78
C ILE A 147 39.69 16.14 -16.34
N ASN A 148 39.36 17.28 -15.70
CA ASN A 148 38.24 18.15 -16.09
C ASN A 148 36.91 17.36 -16.23
N VAL A 149 36.65 16.44 -15.30
CA VAL A 149 35.47 15.57 -15.30
C VAL A 149 34.54 15.98 -14.16
N SER A 150 33.35 16.45 -14.50
CA SER A 150 32.29 16.71 -13.50
C SER A 150 31.61 15.39 -13.13
N VAL A 151 32.07 14.76 -12.05
CA VAL A 151 31.50 13.52 -11.51
C VAL A 151 30.33 13.86 -10.57
N GLU A 152 29.14 13.37 -10.87
CA GLU A 152 27.94 13.57 -10.05
C GLU A 152 27.77 12.50 -8.99
N ASN A 153 28.08 11.25 -9.34
CA ASN A 153 27.82 10.12 -8.45
C ASN A 153 28.73 8.94 -8.76
N VAL A 154 29.27 8.32 -7.70
CA VAL A 154 30.05 7.09 -7.80
C VAL A 154 29.32 6.02 -6.98
N LYS A 155 28.88 4.96 -7.65
CA LYS A 155 28.15 3.84 -7.03
C LYS A 155 28.91 2.54 -7.17
N SER A 156 28.84 1.72 -6.13
CA SER A 156 29.29 0.34 -6.18
C SER A 156 28.18 -0.55 -6.72
N CYS A 157 28.52 -1.37 -7.71
CA CYS A 157 27.62 -2.30 -8.37
C CYS A 157 28.05 -3.75 -8.07
N ALA A 158 27.18 -4.71 -8.41
CA ALA A 158 27.43 -6.13 -8.20
C ALA A 158 28.70 -6.60 -8.95
N LYS A 159 29.38 -7.63 -8.42
CA LYS A 159 30.65 -8.16 -8.94
C LYS A 159 31.80 -7.13 -8.92
N GLU A 160 31.90 -6.37 -7.82
CA GLU A 160 32.98 -5.40 -7.55
C GLU A 160 33.17 -4.33 -8.63
N SER A 161 32.11 -4.05 -9.38
CA SER A 161 32.14 -3.01 -10.40
C SER A 161 31.84 -1.64 -9.79
N ILE A 162 32.41 -0.59 -10.38
CA ILE A 162 32.17 0.78 -9.97
C ILE A 162 31.54 1.53 -11.13
N ALA A 163 30.38 2.12 -10.89
CA ALA A 163 29.63 2.94 -11.83
C ALA A 163 29.89 4.41 -11.51
N ILE A 164 30.41 5.15 -12.48
CA ILE A 164 30.68 6.58 -12.39
C ILE A 164 29.69 7.31 -13.28
N HIS A 165 28.96 8.26 -12.69
CA HIS A 165 28.04 9.14 -13.38
C HIS A 165 28.67 10.51 -13.55
N CYS A 166 28.67 11.02 -14.79
CA CYS A 166 29.24 12.32 -15.13
C CYS A 166 28.13 13.28 -15.59
N SER A 167 28.19 14.56 -15.24
CA SER A 167 27.17 15.54 -15.65
C SER A 167 27.05 15.69 -17.17
N ASN A 168 28.17 15.59 -17.87
CA ASN A 168 28.27 15.87 -19.30
C ASN A 168 28.76 14.65 -20.09
N LYS A 169 28.28 14.50 -21.32
CA LYS A 169 28.70 13.44 -22.24
C LYS A 169 30.19 13.56 -22.61
N GLU A 170 30.69 14.78 -22.80
CA GLU A 170 32.11 15.04 -23.09
C GLU A 170 33.01 14.60 -21.92
N SER A 171 32.60 14.88 -20.68
CA SER A 171 33.30 14.42 -19.48
C SER A 171 33.28 12.88 -19.35
N LEU A 172 32.23 12.22 -19.83
CA LEU A 172 32.14 10.75 -19.86
C LEU A 172 33.13 10.15 -20.88
N ASP A 173 33.21 10.70 -22.07
CA ASP A 173 34.11 10.23 -23.13
C ASP A 173 35.58 10.45 -22.75
N ASN A 174 35.91 11.62 -22.17
CA ASN A 174 37.24 11.89 -21.63
C ASN A 174 37.62 10.93 -20.48
N LEU A 175 36.66 10.65 -19.59
CA LEU A 175 36.87 9.69 -18.51
C LEU A 175 37.09 8.28 -19.05
N LYS A 176 36.35 7.85 -20.09
CA LYS A 176 36.54 6.55 -20.73
C LYS A 176 37.94 6.41 -21.32
N ILE A 177 38.40 7.39 -22.11
CA ILE A 177 39.72 7.36 -22.75
C ILE A 177 40.83 7.27 -21.71
N ASN A 178 40.72 8.04 -20.61
CA ASN A 178 41.75 8.04 -19.57
C ASN A 178 41.68 6.78 -18.70
N ALA A 179 40.48 6.27 -18.42
CA ALA A 179 40.32 4.99 -17.76
C ALA A 179 40.91 3.84 -18.58
N GLU A 180 40.69 3.82 -19.90
CA GLU A 180 41.24 2.79 -20.79
C GLU A 180 42.77 2.84 -20.82
N LYS A 181 43.37 4.04 -20.85
CA LYS A 181 44.82 4.22 -20.80
C LYS A 181 45.45 3.74 -19.48
N VAL A 182 44.81 4.02 -18.34
CA VAL A 182 45.38 3.78 -17.01
C VAL A 182 45.05 2.38 -16.47
N LEU A 183 43.89 1.83 -16.83
CA LEU A 183 43.31 0.64 -16.22
C LEU A 183 42.90 -0.45 -17.23
N GLY A 184 43.01 -0.23 -18.54
CA GLY A 184 42.56 -1.19 -19.56
C GLY A 184 43.26 -2.56 -19.53
N ALA A 185 44.44 -2.66 -18.89
CA ALA A 185 45.13 -3.93 -18.67
C ALA A 185 44.34 -4.83 -17.70
N ASP A 186 43.96 -4.30 -16.53
CA ASP A 186 43.40 -5.07 -15.41
C ASP A 186 41.87 -5.00 -15.33
N TYR A 187 41.26 -3.99 -15.95
CA TYR A 187 39.83 -3.68 -15.87
C TYR A 187 39.17 -3.63 -17.25
N GLU A 188 37.92 -4.05 -17.30
CA GLU A 188 37.01 -3.88 -18.42
C GLU A 188 36.17 -2.61 -18.19
N ILE A 189 36.25 -1.67 -19.14
CA ILE A 189 35.57 -0.38 -19.07
C ILE A 189 34.48 -0.35 -20.12
N LYS A 190 33.24 -0.12 -19.71
CA LYS A 190 32.07 -0.09 -20.60
C LYS A 190 31.16 1.07 -20.24
N ILE A 191 30.69 1.81 -21.24
CA ILE A 191 29.55 2.72 -21.08
C ILE A 191 28.30 1.84 -21.06
N ALA A 192 27.50 1.96 -19.99
CA ALA A 192 26.29 1.18 -19.86
C ALA A 192 25.15 1.81 -20.66
N SER A 193 24.63 1.09 -21.65
CA SER A 193 23.39 1.49 -22.32
C SER A 193 22.24 1.47 -21.32
N ILE A 194 21.59 2.61 -21.10
CA ILE A 194 20.45 2.69 -20.20
C ILE A 194 19.27 1.99 -20.90
N SER A 195 19.01 0.74 -20.51
CA SER A 195 17.80 0.03 -20.95
C SER A 195 16.57 0.69 -20.32
N LYS A 196 15.57 1.02 -21.14
CA LYS A 196 14.28 1.51 -20.64
C LYS A 196 13.62 0.38 -19.84
N PRO A 197 13.23 0.60 -18.57
CA PRO A 197 12.59 -0.46 -17.79
C PRO A 197 11.29 -0.88 -18.46
N LYS A 198 11.13 -2.19 -18.72
CA LYS A 198 9.85 -2.74 -19.17
C LYS A 198 8.91 -2.77 -17.97
N ILE A 199 7.77 -2.08 -18.04
CA ILE A 199 6.74 -2.11 -17.00
C ILE A 199 5.86 -3.32 -17.26
N LYS A 200 5.78 -4.25 -16.30
CA LYS A 200 4.82 -5.35 -16.37
C LYS A 200 3.53 -4.93 -15.69
N ILE A 201 2.46 -4.77 -16.44
CA ILE A 201 1.13 -4.51 -15.90
C ILE A 201 0.47 -5.86 -15.63
N ILE A 202 0.06 -6.10 -14.38
CA ILE A 202 -0.63 -7.33 -13.94
C ILE A 202 -2.01 -6.98 -13.39
N ASN A 203 -2.96 -7.93 -13.41
CA ASN A 203 -4.33 -7.77 -12.93
C ASN A 203 -5.14 -6.64 -13.60
N VAL A 204 -5.04 -6.52 -14.92
CA VAL A 204 -5.97 -5.67 -15.68
C VAL A 204 -7.20 -6.49 -16.03
N HIS A 205 -8.39 -6.03 -15.64
CA HIS A 205 -9.63 -6.69 -16.03
C HIS A 205 -10.01 -6.24 -17.44
N GLU A 206 -10.53 -7.15 -18.28
CA GLU A 206 -10.87 -6.86 -19.69
C GLU A 206 -11.80 -5.64 -19.86
N LYS A 207 -12.64 -5.37 -18.86
CA LYS A 207 -13.60 -4.26 -18.83
C LYS A 207 -12.96 -2.89 -18.55
N ASP A 208 -11.75 -2.89 -18.00
CA ASP A 208 -10.99 -1.66 -17.70
C ASP A 208 -10.14 -1.22 -18.91
N ILE A 209 -10.15 -1.98 -20.01
CA ILE A 209 -9.40 -1.74 -21.25
C ILE A 209 -10.35 -1.22 -22.34
N GLU A 210 -11.33 -0.41 -21.96
CA GLU A 210 -12.18 0.28 -22.93
C GLU A 210 -11.53 1.64 -23.26
N ASP A 211 -11.22 1.79 -24.55
CA ASP A 211 -10.98 3.03 -25.30
C ASP A 211 -9.59 3.58 -25.63
N ILE A 212 -8.44 3.22 -25.02
CA ILE A 212 -7.16 3.83 -25.48
C ILE A 212 -5.96 2.91 -25.70
N ASP A 213 -5.81 1.78 -24.99
CA ASP A 213 -4.46 1.17 -24.92
C ASP A 213 -4.39 -0.35 -25.05
N GLN A 214 -5.33 -0.99 -25.76
CA GLN A 214 -5.16 -2.40 -26.12
C GLN A 214 -3.81 -2.63 -26.81
N ASN A 215 -3.42 -1.78 -27.77
CA ASN A 215 -2.12 -1.90 -28.43
C ASN A 215 -0.94 -1.64 -27.49
N PHE A 216 -1.02 -0.71 -26.54
CA PHE A 216 0.09 -0.42 -25.63
C PHE A 216 0.29 -1.52 -24.58
N VAL A 217 -0.80 -2.03 -24.01
CA VAL A 217 -0.77 -3.15 -23.07
C VAL A 217 -0.31 -4.43 -23.77
N LEU A 218 -0.73 -4.68 -25.01
CA LEU A 218 -0.30 -5.83 -25.81
C LEU A 218 1.17 -5.71 -26.23
N LEU A 219 1.64 -4.53 -26.66
CA LEU A 219 3.04 -4.30 -27.03
C LEU A 219 3.99 -4.44 -25.84
N GLN A 220 3.57 -4.06 -24.63
CA GLN A 220 4.38 -4.25 -23.43
C GLN A 220 4.37 -5.70 -22.91
N ASN A 221 3.35 -6.49 -23.27
CA ASN A 221 3.18 -7.88 -22.83
C ASN A 221 3.34 -8.93 -23.97
N TRP A 222 3.83 -8.55 -25.14
CA TRP A 222 3.89 -9.42 -26.34
C TRP A 222 4.65 -10.74 -26.10
N ASP A 223 5.74 -10.69 -25.33
CA ASP A 223 6.56 -11.86 -24.97
C ASP A 223 5.78 -12.88 -24.10
N PHE A 224 4.73 -12.44 -23.38
CA PHE A 224 3.92 -13.29 -22.51
C PHE A 224 2.74 -13.94 -23.25
N LEU A 225 2.18 -13.25 -24.25
CA LEU A 225 0.99 -13.70 -24.98
C LEU A 225 1.29 -14.68 -26.11
N THR A 226 2.49 -14.62 -26.70
CA THR A 226 2.83 -15.45 -27.87
C THR A 226 3.51 -16.78 -27.51
N GLY A 227 3.86 -17.01 -26.24
CA GLY A 227 4.47 -18.27 -25.78
C GLY A 227 5.75 -18.68 -26.54
N SER A 228 6.36 -17.79 -27.32
CA SER A 228 7.46 -18.12 -28.22
C SER A 228 8.79 -17.65 -27.63
N TRP A 229 9.52 -18.58 -27.01
CA TRP A 229 10.95 -18.44 -26.73
C TRP A 229 11.82 -18.68 -27.98
N ILE A 230 11.30 -18.45 -29.18
CA ILE A 230 12.02 -18.71 -30.43
C ILE A 230 11.94 -17.48 -31.33
N SER A 231 13.13 -16.88 -31.51
CA SER A 231 13.50 -15.88 -32.51
C SER A 231 12.59 -15.86 -33.75
N THR A 232 11.72 -14.87 -33.86
CA THR A 232 11.28 -14.32 -35.15
C THR A 232 10.82 -12.87 -35.00
N LYS A 233 10.98 -12.12 -36.10
CA LYS A 233 11.03 -10.66 -36.26
C LYS A 233 9.90 -9.86 -35.61
N ARG A 234 10.21 -8.58 -35.30
CA ARG A 234 9.23 -7.61 -34.78
C ARG A 234 8.15 -7.31 -35.83
N PRO A 235 6.91 -7.00 -35.42
CA PRO A 235 5.85 -6.53 -36.32
C PRO A 235 6.20 -5.24 -37.10
N SER A 236 7.20 -4.47 -36.63
CA SER A 236 7.74 -3.33 -37.37
C SER A 236 8.40 -3.69 -38.71
N ASP A 237 8.67 -4.96 -38.96
CA ASP A 237 9.30 -5.45 -40.19
C ASP A 237 8.27 -5.96 -41.23
N LEU A 238 6.97 -5.78 -40.99
CA LEU A 238 5.88 -6.25 -41.87
C LEU A 238 4.99 -5.13 -42.43
N ILE A 239 5.44 -3.87 -42.39
CA ILE A 239 4.77 -2.77 -43.09
C ILE A 239 5.51 -2.51 -44.41
N LEU A 240 4.98 -3.10 -45.49
CA LEU A 240 5.08 -2.61 -46.87
C LEU A 240 3.65 -2.35 -47.36
#